data_AF-A0A7Z9NT08-F1
#
_entry.id   AF-A0A7Z9NT08-F1
#
_cell.length_a   1.000
_cell.length_b   1.000
_cell.length_c   1.000
_cell.angle_alpha   90.00
_cell.angle_beta   90.00
_cell.angle_gamma   90.00
#
_symmetry.space_group_name_H-M   'P 1'
#
loop_
_entity.id
_entity.type
_entity.pdbx_description
1 polymer ?
#
loop_
_entity_poly.entity_id
_entity_poly.type
_entity_poly.pdbx_seq_one_letter_code
_entity_poly.pdbx_strand_id
1 'polypeptide(L)'
;TWVKYKPEQAHKKVLIVDDVCDGGETFHKILEEIKEFCQEPQFASLWWNNECDFKPHFFARQVAKDSENLWIHFPWEFENTQEYITD
;
A
#
# COMPACT_ATOMS: atom_id res chain seq x y z
N THR A 1 -3.47 14.94 -7.55
CA THR A 1 -4.11 15.55 -6.36
C THR A 1 -4.72 14.45 -5.52
N TRP A 2 -4.56 14.50 -4.20
CA TRP A 2 -5.18 13.52 -3.29
C TRP A 2 -6.70 13.69 -3.27
N VAL A 3 -7.45 12.59 -3.30
CA VAL A 3 -8.91 12.59 -3.28
C VAL A 3 -9.38 12.01 -1.95
N LYS A 4 -10.17 12.79 -1.20
CA LYS A 4 -10.77 12.31 0.04
C LYS A 4 -11.95 11.40 -0.28
N TYR A 5 -12.02 10.27 0.41
CA TYR A 5 -13.16 9.35 0.36
C TYR A 5 -13.91 9.38 1.68
N LYS A 6 -15.25 9.43 1.61
CA LYS A 6 -16.13 9.23 2.76
C LYS A 6 -17.20 8.23 2.35
N PRO A 7 -17.34 7.09 3.05
CA PRO A 7 -18.37 6.13 2.74
C PRO A 7 -19.75 6.67 3.12
N GLU A 8 -20.79 6.21 2.40
CA GLU A 8 -22.19 6.57 2.69
C GLU A 8 -22.66 6.01 4.05
N GLN A 9 -22.03 4.92 4.51
CA GLN A 9 -22.34 4.24 5.77
C GLN A 9 -21.07 3.91 6.54
N ALA A 10 -21.12 3.96 7.87
CA ALA A 10 -20.01 3.52 8.71
C ALA A 10 -19.89 1.99 8.66
N HIS A 11 -18.73 1.49 8.25
CA HIS A 11 -18.44 0.06 8.21
C HIS A 11 -17.64 -0.37 9.43
N LYS A 12 -18.11 -1.41 10.14
CA LYS A 12 -17.46 -1.90 11.38
C LYS A 12 -16.12 -2.60 11.13
N LYS A 13 -15.91 -3.15 9.93
CA LYS A 13 -14.72 -3.90 9.56
C LYS A 13 -14.31 -3.46 8.16
N VAL A 14 -13.15 -2.82 8.05
CA VAL A 14 -12.62 -2.33 6.78
C VAL A 14 -11.24 -2.92 6.57
N LEU A 15 -11.01 -3.43 5.36
CA LEU A 15 -9.70 -3.85 4.88
C LEU A 15 -9.27 -2.90 3.77
N ILE A 16 -8.18 -2.20 3.98
CA ILE A 16 -7.50 -1.40 2.97
C ILE A 16 -6.48 -2.28 2.28
N VAL A 17 -6.52 -2.28 0.96
CA VAL A 17 -5.66 -3.12 0.12
C VAL A 17 -4.91 -2.22 -0.85
N ASP A 18 -3.60 -2.41 -0.92
CA ASP A 18 -2.72 -1.82 -1.92
C ASP A 18 -1.84 -2.92 -2.54
N ASP A 19 -1.16 -2.66 -3.64
CA ASP A 19 -0.28 -3.65 -4.25
C ASP A 19 1.06 -3.77 -3.51
N VAL A 20 1.67 -2.65 -3.13
CA VAL A 20 2.93 -2.58 -2.39
C VAL A 20 2.85 -1.60 -1.21
N CYS A 21 3.35 -2.04 -0.06
CA CYS A 21 3.65 -1.14 1.06
C CYS A 21 5.15 -0.85 1.02
N ASP A 22 5.54 0.23 0.32
CA ASP A 22 6.94 0.61 0.11
C ASP A 22 7.47 1.45 1.27
N GLY A 23 7.35 2.79 1.25
CA GLY A 23 7.68 3.65 2.40
C GLY A 23 6.58 3.71 3.47
N GLY A 24 5.37 3.22 3.15
CA GLY A 24 4.24 3.16 4.07
C GLY A 24 3.45 4.48 4.21
N GLU A 25 3.81 5.53 3.49
CA GLU A 25 3.16 6.85 3.56
C GLU A 25 1.70 6.81 3.10
N THR A 26 1.41 6.02 2.05
CA THR A 26 0.04 5.82 1.55
C THR A 26 -0.85 5.25 2.65
N PHE A 27 -0.40 4.20 3.34
CA PHE A 27 -1.16 3.60 4.44
C PHE A 27 -1.25 4.50 5.67
N HIS A 28 -0.20 5.24 6.03
CA HIS A 28 -0.28 6.25 7.09
C HIS A 28 -1.36 7.29 6.79
N LYS A 29 -1.37 7.82 5.57
CA LYS A 29 -2.34 8.84 5.16
C LYS A 29 -3.77 8.30 5.14
N ILE A 30 -3.98 7.08 4.63
CA ILE A 30 -5.30 6.44 4.65
C ILE A 30 -5.73 6.16 6.10
N LEU A 31 -4.82 5.71 6.97
CA LEU A 31 -5.09 5.49 8.39
C LEU A 31 -5.56 6.77 9.09
N GLU A 32 -4.98 7.92 8.76
CA GLU A 32 -5.41 9.21 9.30
C GLU A 32 -6.82 9.58 8.86
N GLU A 33 -7.16 9.40 7.58
CA GLU A 33 -8.49 9.77 7.05
C GLU A 33 -9.59 8.79 7.45
N ILE A 34 -9.29 7.49 7.48
CA ILE A 34 -10.30 6.46 7.72
C ILE A 34 -10.78 6.41 9.16
N LYS A 35 -9.98 6.91 10.11
CA LYS A 35 -10.31 7.00 11.54
C LYS A 35 -11.60 7.76 11.82
N GLU A 36 -12.03 8.63 10.90
CA GLU A 36 -13.30 9.35 11.01
C GLU A 36 -14.53 8.40 10.96
N PHE A 37 -14.40 7.21 10.36
CA PHE A 37 -15.53 6.30 10.15
C PHE A 37 -15.20 4.80 10.33
N CYS A 38 -13.95 4.45 10.64
CA CYS A 38 -13.52 3.11 11.03
C CYS A 38 -12.43 3.20 12.11
N GLN A 39 -12.70 2.69 13.31
CA GLN A 39 -11.75 2.77 14.44
C GLN A 39 -10.58 1.78 14.31
N GLU A 40 -10.84 0.60 13.74
CA GLU A 40 -9.87 -0.50 13.64
C GLU A 40 -9.75 -0.99 12.19
N PRO A 41 -9.26 -0.14 11.26
CA PRO A 41 -9.00 -0.56 9.90
C PRO A 41 -7.85 -1.59 9.86
N GLN A 42 -7.99 -2.60 9.02
CA GLN A 42 -6.91 -3.51 8.69
C GLN A 42 -6.28 -3.12 7.35
N PHE A 43 -5.03 -3.52 7.14
CA PHE A 43 -4.23 -3.16 5.97
C PHE A 43 -3.63 -4.42 5.37
N ALA A 44 -3.69 -4.54 4.05
CA ALA A 44 -3.08 -5.63 3.31
C ALA A 44 -2.31 -5.11 2.10
N SER A 45 -1.18 -5.75 1.81
CA SER A 45 -0.48 -5.55 0.55
C SER A 45 -0.08 -6.87 -0.10
N LEU A 46 0.24 -6.88 -1.41
CA LEU A 46 0.87 -8.08 -1.99
C LEU A 46 2.34 -8.15 -1.55
N TRP A 47 3.04 -7.03 -1.60
CA TRP A 47 4.43 -6.90 -1.16
C TRP A 47 4.56 -5.90 -0.02
N TRP A 48 5.39 -6.24 0.96
CA TRP A 48 5.76 -5.35 2.06
C TRP A 48 7.27 -5.16 2.08
N ASN A 49 7.72 -3.91 1.97
CA ASN A 49 9.09 -3.54 2.29
C ASN A 49 9.25 -3.58 3.81
N ASN A 50 10.00 -4.55 4.33
CA ASN A 50 10.16 -4.75 5.77
C ASN A 50 11.12 -3.72 6.41
N GLU A 51 11.64 -2.78 5.63
CA GLU A 51 12.50 -1.68 6.07
C GLU A 51 11.75 -0.37 6.30
N CYS A 52 10.43 -0.33 6.07
CA CYS A 52 9.60 0.84 6.33
C CYS A 52 8.86 0.81 7.66
N ASP A 53 8.41 1.99 8.10
CA ASP A 53 7.78 2.20 9.41
C ASP A 53 6.29 1.82 9.46
N PHE A 54 5.72 1.28 8.37
CA PHE A 54 4.35 0.78 8.36
C PHE A 54 4.32 -0.72 8.08
N LYS A 55 3.86 -1.51 9.06
CA LYS A 55 3.65 -2.95 8.89
C LYS A 55 2.17 -3.26 8.59
N PRO A 56 1.83 -3.76 7.39
CA PRO A 56 0.48 -4.23 7.08
C PRO A 56 0.08 -5.41 7.97
N HIS A 57 -1.23 -5.58 8.18
CA HIS A 57 -1.77 -6.73 8.93
C HIS A 57 -1.64 -8.03 8.15
N PHE A 58 -1.74 -7.93 6.82
CA PHE A 58 -1.62 -9.06 5.90
C PHE A 58 -0.67 -8.69 4.76
N PHE A 59 0.18 -9.63 4.35
CA PHE A 59 0.99 -9.48 3.14
C PHE A 59 1.28 -10.83 2.51
N ALA A 60 1.41 -10.88 1.19
CA ALA A 60 1.75 -12.13 0.50
C ALA A 60 3.26 -12.40 0.51
N ARG A 61 4.08 -11.35 0.43
CA ARG A 61 5.55 -11.42 0.44
C ARG A 61 6.15 -10.26 1.23
N GLN A 62 7.27 -10.53 1.88
CA GLN A 62 8.12 -9.52 2.53
C GLN A 62 9.48 -9.47 1.84
N VAL A 63 10.06 -8.29 1.72
CA VAL A 63 11.35 -8.03 1.08
C VAL A 63 12.04 -6.86 1.75
N ALA A 64 13.37 -6.82 1.71
CA ALA A 64 14.17 -5.66 2.10
C ALA A 64 14.48 -4.85 0.82
N LYS A 65 13.52 -4.02 0.36
CA LYS A 65 13.64 -3.38 -0.97
C LYS A 65 14.82 -2.43 -1.05
N ASP A 66 15.13 -1.72 0.02
CA ASP A 66 16.17 -0.71 0.05
C ASP A 66 17.55 -1.37 0.12
N SER A 67 17.71 -2.36 1.01
CA SER A 67 18.97 -3.10 1.14
C SER A 67 19.28 -4.00 -0.05
N GLU A 68 18.26 -4.61 -0.67
CA GLU A 68 18.44 -5.50 -1.83
C GLU A 68 18.36 -4.77 -3.18
N ASN A 69 18.11 -3.45 -3.18
CA ASN A 69 17.93 -2.61 -4.37
C ASN A 69 16.92 -3.24 -5.35
N LEU A 70 15.74 -3.58 -4.84
CA LEU A 70 14.70 -4.29 -5.58
C LEU A 70 13.61 -3.35 -6.09
N TRP A 71 13.23 -3.55 -7.35
CA TRP A 71 12.05 -2.95 -7.95
C TRP A 71 11.04 -4.04 -8.33
N ILE A 72 9.77 -3.82 -8.00
CA ILE A 72 8.69 -4.76 -8.32
C ILE A 72 7.95 -4.19 -9.54
N HIS A 73 7.96 -4.92 -10.65
CA HIS A 73 7.20 -4.56 -11.84
C HIS A 73 5.84 -5.25 -11.80
N PHE A 74 4.77 -4.47 -11.61
CA PHE A 74 3.42 -5.03 -11.61
C PHE A 74 2.81 -5.09 -13.01
N PRO A 75 1.97 -6.11 -13.32
CA PRO A 75 1.35 -6.24 -14.63
C PRO A 75 0.44 -5.08 -15.07
N TRP A 76 -0.07 -4.27 -14.14
CA TRP A 76 -0.93 -3.12 -14.45
C TRP A 76 -0.14 -1.82 -14.66
N GLU A 77 1.18 -1.83 -14.48
CA GLU A 77 2.04 -0.66 -14.64
C GLU A 77 2.76 -0.63 -16.01
N PHE A 78 2.47 -1.58 -16.91
CA PHE A 78 3.21 -1.79 -18.15
C PHE A 78 3.17 -0.62 -19.15
N GLU A 79 2.13 0.20 -19.17
CA GLU A 79 2.10 1.40 -20.04
C GLU A 79 3.08 2.49 -19.57
N ASN A 80 3.47 2.49 -18.29
CA ASN A 80 4.34 3.49 -17.67
C ASN A 80 5.79 3.00 -17.41
N THR A 81 6.10 1.74 -17.70
CA THR A 81 7.39 1.10 -17.34
C THR A 81 8.27 0.73 -18.53
N GLN A 82 7.83 1.00 -19.77
CA GLN A 82 8.60 0.73 -20.99
C GLN A 82 10.00 1.39 -20.98
N GLU A 83 10.19 2.52 -20.28
CA GLU A 83 11.48 3.23 -20.19
C GLU A 83 12.51 2.54 -19.29
N TYR A 84 12.09 1.62 -18.42
CA TYR A 84 12.97 0.93 -17.46
C TYR A 84 13.22 -0.54 -17.81
N ILE A 85 12.60 -1.03 -18.87
CA ILE A 85 12.90 -2.34 -19.48
C ILE A 85 13.96 -2.08 -20.56
N THR A 86 15.21 -1.93 -20.16
CA THR A 86 16.34 -2.02 -21.09
C THR A 86 16.90 -3.44 -21.07
N ASP A 87 17.23 -3.96 -22.26
CA ASP A 87 17.79 -5.29 -22.52
C ASP A 87 18.95 -5.72 -21.60
#